data_AF-A0A537APT5-F1
#
_entry.id   AF-A0A537APT5-F1
#
_cell.length_a   1.000
_cell.length_b   1.000
_cell.length_c   1.000
_cell.angle_alpha   90.00
_cell.angle_beta   90.00
_cell.angle_gamma   90.00
#
_symmetry.space_group_name_H-M   'P 1'
#
loop_
_entity.id
_entity.type
_entity.pdbx_description
1 polymer ?
#
loop_
_entity_poly.entity_id
_entity_poly.type
_entity_poly.pdbx_seq_one_letter_code
_entity_poly.pdbx_strand_id
1 'polypeptide(L)'
;MDPEPHARASWVHTSLMQEVQTYIDIGAPASLVWAILADFGTYRRWNPLIRGVLGRPSNGAEIEISLRSPQGEDVSIRSTIVRVREPRELRWRERWTVPGLFSSERRFRIEPLDEGGVRFHHGEQARGIMVPLLNQRRRLRGKSGFDAMNTALKQRAERAWADAPQATT
;
A
#
# COMPACT_ATOMS: atom_id res chain seq x y z
N MET A 1 -17.30 -52.42 27.44
CA MET A 1 -17.71 -51.03 27.73
C MET A 1 -16.50 -50.17 27.43
N ASP A 2 -16.34 -49.81 26.17
CA ASP A 2 -15.29 -48.89 25.72
C ASP A 2 -15.70 -47.45 26.08
N PRO A 3 -14.78 -46.62 26.61
CA PRO A 3 -15.04 -45.20 26.73
C PRO A 3 -14.88 -44.52 25.35
N GLU A 4 -15.94 -43.85 24.90
CA GLU A 4 -15.91 -42.98 23.72
C GLU A 4 -14.82 -41.90 23.85
N PRO A 5 -13.93 -41.73 22.84
CA PRO A 5 -13.06 -40.59 22.79
C PRO A 5 -13.86 -39.38 22.29
N HIS A 6 -14.35 -38.55 23.21
CA HIS A 6 -14.75 -37.19 22.85
C HIS A 6 -13.52 -36.40 22.40
N ALA A 7 -13.20 -36.51 21.11
CA ALA A 7 -12.28 -35.63 20.43
C ALA A 7 -12.79 -34.19 20.61
N ARG A 8 -12.09 -33.41 21.43
CA ARG A 8 -12.37 -31.98 21.62
C ARG A 8 -12.07 -31.29 20.30
N ALA A 9 -13.11 -30.92 19.56
CA ALA A 9 -12.98 -30.01 18.43
C ALA A 9 -12.57 -28.62 18.97
N SER A 10 -11.27 -28.33 18.98
CA SER A 10 -10.73 -27.01 19.29
C SER A 10 -10.78 -26.14 18.04
N TRP A 11 -11.78 -25.27 17.94
CA TRP A 11 -11.81 -24.21 16.95
C TRP A 11 -11.07 -22.98 17.50
N VAL A 12 -9.89 -22.67 16.97
CA VAL A 12 -9.26 -21.34 17.11
C VAL A 12 -9.17 -20.71 15.72
N HIS A 13 -10.28 -20.14 15.25
CA HIS A 13 -10.27 -19.24 14.11
C HIS A 13 -10.25 -17.79 14.63
N THR A 14 -9.06 -17.29 14.96
CA THR A 14 -8.87 -15.85 15.16
C THR A 14 -7.67 -15.43 14.32
N SER A 15 -7.88 -15.26 13.02
CA SER A 15 -6.84 -14.67 12.20
C SER A 15 -6.78 -13.17 12.52
N LEU A 16 -5.96 -12.83 13.52
CA LEU A 16 -5.61 -11.45 13.95
C LEU A 16 -4.81 -10.69 12.87
N MET A 17 -4.59 -11.29 11.71
CA MET A 17 -3.82 -10.75 10.60
C MET A 17 -4.62 -10.83 9.31
N GLN A 18 -4.50 -9.79 8.50
CA GLN A 18 -5.03 -9.75 7.14
C GLN A 18 -3.98 -9.14 6.23
N GLU A 19 -3.92 -9.66 5.01
CA GLU A 19 -3.01 -9.19 4.01
C GLU A 19 -3.73 -9.07 2.68
N VAL A 20 -3.44 -7.98 1.97
CA VAL A 20 -3.83 -7.76 0.60
C VAL A 20 -2.58 -7.39 -0.20
N GLN A 21 -2.43 -8.02 -1.36
CA GLN A 21 -1.34 -7.75 -2.28
C GLN A 21 -1.93 -7.64 -3.70
N THR A 22 -1.36 -6.74 -4.48
CA THR A 22 -1.65 -6.55 -5.90
C THR A 22 -0.35 -6.15 -6.58
N TYR A 23 -0.27 -6.39 -7.88
CA TYR A 23 0.84 -5.93 -8.70
C TYR A 23 0.33 -5.44 -10.05
N ILE A 24 1.11 -4.56 -10.68
CA ILE A 24 0.88 -4.13 -12.05
C ILE A 24 2.23 -3.91 -12.73
N ASP A 25 2.32 -4.26 -14.01
CA ASP A 25 3.50 -3.98 -14.81
C ASP A 25 3.37 -2.58 -15.43
N ILE A 26 4.45 -1.79 -15.34
CA ILE A 26 4.52 -0.38 -15.78
C ILE A 26 5.65 -0.26 -16.80
N GLY A 27 5.31 0.19 -18.01
CA GLY A 27 6.24 0.44 -19.11
C GLY A 27 7.05 1.72 -18.92
N ALA A 28 7.69 1.90 -17.77
CA ALA A 28 8.53 3.04 -17.45
C ALA A 28 9.71 2.63 -16.54
N PRO A 29 10.86 3.30 -16.61
CA PRO A 29 12.02 2.99 -15.78
C PRO A 29 11.75 3.09 -14.27
N ALA A 30 12.43 2.28 -13.47
CA ALA A 30 12.29 2.26 -12.02
C ALA A 30 12.52 3.63 -11.36
N SER A 31 13.48 4.41 -11.86
CA SER A 31 13.77 5.76 -11.38
C SER A 31 12.58 6.72 -11.56
N LEU A 32 11.88 6.64 -12.70
CA LEU A 32 10.73 7.48 -12.97
C LEU A 32 9.52 7.09 -12.12
N VAL A 33 9.26 5.79 -12.00
CA VAL A 33 8.19 5.27 -11.12
C VAL A 33 8.47 5.66 -9.67
N TRP A 34 9.72 5.55 -9.22
CA TRP A 34 10.14 5.99 -7.89
C TRP A 34 9.96 7.49 -7.69
N ALA A 35 10.40 8.32 -8.64
CA ALA A 35 10.27 9.77 -8.55
C ALA A 35 8.81 10.20 -8.35
N ILE A 36 7.86 9.56 -9.04
CA ILE A 36 6.43 9.83 -8.87
C ILE A 36 5.92 9.32 -7.51
N LEU A 37 6.36 8.12 -7.11
CA LEU A 37 5.94 7.50 -5.85
C LEU A 37 6.49 8.24 -4.61
N ALA A 38 7.71 8.75 -4.66
CA ALA A 38 8.35 9.44 -3.54
C ALA A 38 7.99 10.93 -3.47
N ASP A 39 7.40 11.48 -4.53
CA ASP A 39 6.93 12.87 -4.59
C ASP A 39 5.57 13.05 -3.89
N PHE A 40 5.63 13.04 -2.56
CA PHE A 40 4.48 13.19 -1.66
C PHE A 40 3.64 14.44 -1.93
N GLY A 41 4.24 15.52 -2.44
CA GLY A 41 3.56 16.78 -2.75
C GLY A 41 2.60 16.69 -3.94
N THR A 42 2.78 15.72 -4.85
CA THR A 42 1.96 15.60 -6.06
C THR A 42 0.88 14.53 -5.99
N TYR A 43 0.76 13.79 -4.88
CA TYR A 43 -0.23 12.72 -4.71
C TYR A 43 -1.65 13.17 -5.08
N ARG A 44 -2.06 14.39 -4.69
CA ARG A 44 -3.38 14.94 -5.02
C ARG A 44 -3.70 14.97 -6.52
N ARG A 45 -2.67 15.10 -7.37
CA ARG A 45 -2.80 15.28 -8.82
C ARG A 45 -3.07 13.98 -9.56
N TRP A 46 -2.67 12.84 -8.99
CA TRP A 46 -2.72 11.56 -9.69
C TRP A 46 -3.37 10.44 -8.88
N ASN A 47 -3.29 10.48 -7.55
CA ASN A 47 -3.79 9.42 -6.70
C ASN A 47 -5.27 9.64 -6.37
N PRO A 48 -6.18 8.73 -6.76
CA PRO A 48 -7.62 8.89 -6.51
C PRO A 48 -7.99 8.73 -5.02
N LEU A 49 -7.17 7.98 -4.27
CA LEU A 49 -7.40 7.62 -2.87
C LEU A 49 -6.71 8.59 -1.91
N ILE A 50 -5.40 8.79 -2.11
CA ILE A 50 -4.55 9.59 -1.23
C ILE A 50 -4.52 11.03 -1.75
N ARG A 51 -5.07 11.97 -0.99
CA ARG A 51 -5.15 13.39 -1.36
C ARG A 51 -3.91 14.19 -1.02
N GLY A 52 -3.06 13.66 -0.16
CA GLY A 52 -1.77 14.25 0.15
C GLY A 52 -1.00 13.39 1.13
N VAL A 53 0.32 13.52 1.09
CA VAL A 53 1.20 13.01 2.12
C VAL A 53 2.07 14.18 2.58
N LEU A 54 2.01 14.52 3.86
CA LEU A 54 2.87 15.52 4.47
C LEU A 54 4.05 14.81 5.14
N GLY A 55 5.26 15.32 4.94
CA GLY A 55 6.50 14.75 5.47
C GLY A 55 7.49 14.42 4.35
N ARG A 56 8.45 13.53 4.63
CA ARG A 56 9.52 13.16 3.69
C ARG A 56 9.66 11.65 3.58
N PRO A 57 9.98 11.10 2.39
CA PRO A 57 10.27 9.67 2.22
C PRO A 57 11.65 9.32 2.78
N SER A 58 11.82 9.37 4.11
CA SER A 58 13.08 9.03 4.80
C SER A 58 12.84 8.03 5.94
N ASN A 59 13.76 7.10 6.15
CA ASN A 59 13.65 6.10 7.21
C ASN A 59 13.45 6.75 8.58
N GLY A 60 12.42 6.31 9.32
CA GLY A 60 12.07 6.84 10.63
C GLY A 60 11.25 8.14 10.62
N ALA A 61 11.05 8.78 9.45
CA ALA A 61 10.26 10.00 9.37
C ALA A 61 8.78 9.74 9.69
N GLU A 62 8.17 10.69 10.40
CA GLU A 62 6.71 10.74 10.54
C GLU A 62 6.08 11.39 9.31
N ILE A 63 4.98 10.83 8.86
CA ILE A 63 4.17 11.33 7.75
C ILE A 63 2.70 11.40 8.15
N GLU A 64 1.98 12.34 7.57
CA GLU A 64 0.53 12.44 7.66
C GLU A 64 -0.08 12.19 6.29
N ILE A 65 -0.97 11.20 6.20
CA ILE A 65 -1.62 10.76 4.96
C ILE A 65 -3.07 11.21 5.00
N SER A 66 -3.48 12.07 4.07
CA SER A 66 -4.87 12.49 3.92
C SER A 66 -5.59 11.58 2.92
N LEU A 67 -6.65 10.91 3.36
CA LEU A 67 -7.48 10.01 2.56
C LEU A 67 -8.84 10.65 2.30
N ARG A 68 -9.38 10.45 1.09
CA ARG A 68 -10.75 10.83 0.79
C ARG A 68 -11.73 9.89 1.51
N SER A 69 -12.60 10.41 2.38
CA SER A 69 -13.72 9.61 2.89
C SER A 69 -14.85 9.50 1.84
N PRO A 70 -15.67 8.44 1.89
CA PRO A 70 -16.90 8.36 1.12
C PRO A 70 -17.92 9.46 1.46
N GLN A 71 -17.83 10.07 2.66
CA GLN A 71 -18.74 11.12 3.13
C GLN A 71 -18.32 12.54 2.72
N GLY A 72 -17.16 12.70 2.09
CA GLY A 72 -16.70 13.98 1.52
C GLY A 72 -15.63 14.71 2.33
N GLU A 73 -15.53 14.43 3.64
CA GLU A 73 -14.46 14.99 4.49
C GLU A 73 -13.19 14.14 4.40
N ASP A 74 -12.02 14.77 4.26
CA ASP A 74 -10.76 14.05 4.24
C ASP A 74 -10.38 13.59 5.67
N VAL A 75 -9.90 12.35 5.80
CA VAL A 75 -9.41 11.79 7.07
C VAL A 75 -7.89 11.72 7.02
N SER A 76 -7.23 12.29 8.03
CA SER A 76 -5.77 12.23 8.18
C SER A 76 -5.33 11.06 9.06
N ILE A 77 -4.30 10.33 8.62
CA ILE A 77 -3.70 9.21 9.34
C ILE A 77 -2.20 9.48 9.52
N ARG A 78 -1.72 9.40 10.77
CA ARG A 78 -0.29 9.48 11.08
C ARG A 78 0.38 8.12 10.89
N SER A 79 1.50 8.12 10.18
CA SER A 79 2.30 6.93 9.90
C SER A 79 3.78 7.21 10.08
N THR A 80 4.57 6.15 10.28
CA THR A 80 6.03 6.22 10.29
C THR A 80 6.57 5.50 9.08
N ILE A 81 7.52 6.12 8.37
CA ILE A 81 8.28 5.48 7.32
C ILE A 81 9.21 4.44 7.96
N VAL A 82 9.00 3.16 7.66
CA VAL A 82 9.79 2.06 8.25
C VAL A 82 10.84 1.52 7.28
N ARG A 83 10.72 1.81 5.98
CA ARG A 83 11.75 1.48 4.98
C ARG A 83 11.67 2.39 3.76
N VAL A 84 12.82 2.88 3.33
CA VAL A 84 13.09 3.56 2.07
C VAL A 84 14.37 2.97 1.50
N ARG A 85 14.27 2.41 0.29
CA ARG A 85 15.40 1.92 -0.50
C ARG A 85 15.14 2.35 -1.94
N GLU A 86 15.62 3.52 -2.34
CA GLU A 86 15.48 4.03 -3.70
C GLU A 86 16.23 3.16 -4.72
N PRO A 87 15.70 2.94 -5.95
CA PRO A 87 14.32 3.15 -6.40
C PRO A 87 13.45 1.88 -6.25
N ARG A 88 13.65 1.10 -5.19
CA ARG A 88 13.16 -0.29 -5.06
C ARG A 88 12.05 -0.50 -4.04
N GLU A 89 12.03 0.22 -2.92
CA GLU A 89 11.07 -0.04 -1.84
C GLU A 89 10.73 1.20 -1.03
N LEU A 90 9.44 1.40 -0.79
CA LEU A 90 8.89 2.35 0.18
C LEU A 90 7.90 1.61 1.07
N ARG A 91 8.03 1.78 2.39
CA ARG A 91 7.18 1.11 3.38
C ARG A 91 6.90 2.04 4.53
N TRP A 92 5.63 2.14 4.90
CA TRP A 92 5.21 2.89 6.07
C TRP A 92 4.22 2.10 6.91
N ARG A 93 4.16 2.46 8.19
CA ARG A 93 3.30 1.81 9.17
C ARG A 93 2.42 2.85 9.83
N GLU A 94 1.10 2.64 9.78
CA GLU A 94 0.12 3.42 10.50
C GLU A 94 0.29 3.16 12.01
N ARG A 95 0.33 4.23 12.81
CA ARG A 95 0.42 4.14 14.26
C ARG A 95 -0.91 4.52 14.89
N TRP A 96 -1.53 3.58 15.60
CA TRP A 96 -2.70 3.86 16.42
C TRP A 96 -2.29 4.12 17.87
N THR A 97 -3.09 4.92 18.56
CA THR A 97 -2.83 5.40 19.93
C THR A 97 -2.83 4.28 20.97
N VAL A 98 -3.51 3.16 20.71
CA VAL A 98 -3.56 1.99 21.61
C VAL A 98 -2.76 0.82 21.01
N PRO A 99 -1.63 0.42 21.64
CA PRO A 99 -0.86 -0.75 21.22
C PRO A 99 -1.72 -2.02 21.15
N GLY A 100 -1.59 -2.81 20.09
CA GLY A 100 -2.29 -4.10 19.92
C GLY A 100 -3.72 -4.02 19.39
N LEU A 101 -4.33 -2.84 19.33
CA LEU A 101 -5.71 -2.69 18.87
C LEU A 101 -5.83 -2.85 17.34
N PHE A 102 -5.00 -2.12 16.60
CA PHE A 102 -4.90 -2.18 15.15
C PHE A 102 -3.56 -1.58 14.69
N SER A 103 -2.87 -2.23 13.76
CA SER A 103 -1.69 -1.70 13.08
C SER A 103 -1.75 -2.11 11.62
N SER A 104 -1.56 -1.16 10.70
CA SER A 104 -1.48 -1.43 9.27
C SER A 104 -0.11 -1.04 8.74
N GLU A 105 0.44 -1.88 7.88
CA GLU A 105 1.69 -1.62 7.20
C GLU A 105 1.48 -1.69 5.70
N ARG A 106 1.81 -0.60 5.02
CA ARG A 106 1.75 -0.51 3.57
C ARG A 106 3.13 -0.61 2.97
N ARG A 107 3.23 -1.40 1.90
CA ARG A 107 4.48 -1.65 1.18
C ARG A 107 4.29 -1.41 -0.31
N PHE A 108 5.25 -0.71 -0.89
CA PHE A 108 5.41 -0.50 -2.31
C PHE A 108 6.79 -1.03 -2.71
N ARG A 109 6.85 -1.91 -3.70
CA ARG A 109 8.10 -2.41 -4.25
C ARG A 109 8.11 -2.23 -5.76
N ILE A 110 9.27 -1.85 -6.27
CA ILE A 110 9.54 -1.68 -7.69
C ILE A 110 10.58 -2.73 -8.06
N GLU A 111 10.19 -3.64 -8.93
CA GLU A 111 11.01 -4.73 -9.45
C GLU A 111 11.25 -4.51 -10.94
N PRO A 112 12.49 -4.25 -11.40
CA PRO A 112 12.79 -4.16 -12.84
C PRO A 112 12.44 -5.44 -13.58
N LEU A 113 11.94 -5.32 -14.81
CA LEU A 113 11.67 -6.44 -15.72
C LEU A 113 12.75 -6.51 -16.80
N ASP A 114 13.05 -7.73 -17.26
CA ASP A 114 14.13 -7.98 -18.24
C ASP A 114 13.85 -7.31 -19.60
N GLU A 115 12.59 -7.24 -20.00
CA GLU A 115 12.14 -6.62 -21.26
C GLU A 115 12.01 -5.08 -21.17
N GLY A 116 12.40 -4.50 -20.04
CA GLY A 116 12.21 -3.09 -19.73
C GLY A 116 10.94 -2.81 -18.92
N GLY A 117 10.91 -1.64 -18.28
CA GLY A 117 9.85 -1.29 -17.33
C GLY A 117 10.03 -1.97 -15.97
N VAL A 118 8.95 -2.00 -15.19
CA VAL A 118 8.95 -2.54 -13.82
C VAL A 118 7.66 -3.25 -13.48
N ARG A 119 7.72 -4.26 -12.61
CA ARG A 119 6.60 -4.74 -11.83
C ARG A 119 6.49 -3.95 -10.53
N PHE A 120 5.39 -3.22 -10.39
CA PHE A 120 5.05 -2.49 -9.18
C PHE A 120 4.18 -3.35 -8.27
N HIS A 121 4.73 -3.75 -7.13
CA HIS A 121 3.99 -4.48 -6.08
C HIS A 121 3.47 -3.50 -5.04
N HIS A 122 2.19 -3.61 -4.70
CA HIS A 122 1.54 -2.82 -3.67
C HIS A 122 0.77 -3.74 -2.74
N GLY A 123 1.05 -3.65 -1.45
CA GLY A 123 0.35 -4.46 -0.45
C GLY A 123 0.15 -3.72 0.85
N GLU A 124 -0.78 -4.27 1.64
CA GLU A 124 -1.07 -3.82 2.98
C GLU A 124 -1.23 -5.04 3.89
N GLN A 125 -0.53 -5.04 5.02
CA GLN A 125 -0.66 -6.03 6.08
C GLN A 125 -1.24 -5.35 7.31
N ALA A 126 -2.46 -5.73 7.67
CA ALA A 126 -3.14 -5.30 8.88
C ALA A 126 -3.05 -6.37 9.97
N ARG A 127 -2.82 -5.95 11.21
CA ARG A 127 -2.76 -6.79 12.40
C ARG A 127 -3.57 -6.17 13.54
N GLY A 128 -4.24 -6.98 14.35
CA GLY A 128 -4.94 -6.51 15.56
C GLY A 128 -6.25 -7.25 15.85
N ILE A 129 -6.75 -7.04 17.07
CA ILE A 129 -7.95 -7.73 17.59
C ILE A 129 -9.22 -7.30 16.85
N MET A 130 -9.27 -6.07 16.32
CA MET A 130 -10.43 -5.58 15.56
C MET A 130 -10.43 -5.98 14.08
N VAL A 131 -9.34 -6.55 13.57
CA VAL A 131 -9.21 -6.92 12.17
C VAL A 131 -10.37 -7.82 11.69
N PRO A 132 -10.79 -8.88 12.41
CA PRO A 132 -11.91 -9.74 12.03
C PRO A 132 -13.25 -9.00 11.79
N LEU A 133 -13.52 -7.93 12.55
CA LEU A 133 -14.75 -7.14 12.47
C LEU A 133 -14.78 -6.20 11.24
N LEU A 134 -13.62 -5.89 10.67
CA LEU A 134 -13.46 -4.98 9.52
C LEU A 134 -13.44 -5.72 8.16
N ASN A 135 -13.43 -7.06 8.16
CA ASN A 135 -12.88 -7.89 7.10
C ASN A 135 -13.56 -7.84 5.73
N GLN A 136 -14.90 -7.86 5.62
CA GLN A 136 -15.50 -8.13 4.31
C GLN A 136 -15.63 -6.86 3.43
N ARG A 137 -16.05 -5.73 4.02
CA ARG A 137 -16.19 -4.47 3.27
C ARG A 137 -14.87 -3.76 3.02
N ARG A 138 -13.87 -3.86 3.92
CA ARG A 138 -12.52 -3.32 3.66
C ARG A 138 -11.76 -4.13 2.61
N ARG A 139 -11.90 -5.46 2.54
CA ARG A 139 -11.23 -6.27 1.50
C ARG A 139 -11.61 -5.84 0.08
N LEU A 140 -12.92 -5.66 -0.17
CA LEU A 140 -13.43 -5.26 -1.49
C LEU A 140 -13.11 -3.80 -1.81
N ARG A 141 -13.22 -2.88 -0.84
CA ARG A 141 -12.92 -1.44 -1.03
C ARG A 141 -11.41 -1.14 -1.07
N GLY A 142 -10.60 -1.91 -0.35
CA GLY A 142 -9.16 -1.79 -0.33
C GLY A 142 -8.55 -2.23 -1.65
N LYS A 143 -8.98 -3.40 -2.17
CA LYS A 143 -8.49 -3.91 -3.45
C LYS A 143 -8.83 -2.95 -4.61
N SER A 144 -10.08 -2.49 -4.72
CA SER A 144 -10.46 -1.54 -5.77
C SER A 144 -9.73 -0.19 -5.66
N GLY A 145 -9.50 0.30 -4.44
CA GLY A 145 -8.71 1.51 -4.21
C GLY A 145 -7.23 1.34 -4.58
N PHE A 146 -6.65 0.17 -4.32
CA PHE A 146 -5.25 -0.12 -4.64
C PHE A 146 -5.06 -0.27 -6.14
N ASP A 147 -5.97 -0.99 -6.80
CA ASP A 147 -5.93 -1.16 -8.25
C ASP A 147 -6.10 0.19 -8.97
N ALA A 148 -6.97 1.08 -8.46
CA ALA A 148 -7.13 2.43 -8.98
C ALA A 148 -5.87 3.30 -8.80
N MET A 149 -5.25 3.25 -7.63
CA MET A 149 -3.97 3.93 -7.37
C MET A 149 -2.85 3.40 -8.29
N ASN A 150 -2.75 2.08 -8.43
CA ASN A 150 -1.72 1.43 -9.24
C ASN A 150 -1.90 1.77 -10.73
N THR A 151 -3.14 1.77 -11.21
CA THR A 151 -3.48 2.16 -12.59
C THR A 151 -3.13 3.63 -12.84
N ALA A 152 -3.43 4.52 -11.90
CA ALA A 152 -3.09 5.93 -12.03
C ALA A 152 -1.57 6.18 -12.02
N LEU A 153 -0.82 5.45 -11.18
CA LEU A 153 0.65 5.49 -11.18
C LEU A 153 1.21 5.02 -12.53
N LYS A 154 0.72 3.88 -13.04
CA LYS A 154 1.10 3.35 -14.36
C LYS A 154 0.89 4.38 -15.46
N GLN A 155 -0.32 4.90 -15.59
CA GLN A 155 -0.68 5.88 -16.61
C GLN A 155 0.18 7.14 -16.54
N ARG A 156 0.46 7.63 -15.33
CA ARG A 156 1.31 8.81 -15.13
C ARG A 156 2.75 8.55 -15.53
N ALA A 157 3.31 7.41 -15.11
CA ALA A 157 4.70 7.05 -15.40
C ALA A 157 4.91 6.79 -16.89
N GLU A 158 4.00 6.08 -17.54
CA GLU A 158 4.09 5.76 -18.97
C GLU A 158 3.92 7.01 -19.84
N ARG A 159 3.02 7.92 -19.48
CA ARG A 159 2.90 9.22 -20.17
C ARG A 159 4.17 10.05 -20.03
N ALA A 160 4.67 10.20 -18.79
CA ALA A 160 5.91 10.93 -18.54
C ALA A 160 7.13 10.31 -19.25
N TRP A 161 7.14 9.00 -19.44
CA TRP A 161 8.19 8.30 -20.19
C TRP A 161 8.07 8.47 -21.70
N ALA A 162 6.85 8.43 -22.24
CA ALA A 162 6.59 8.66 -23.66
C ALA A 162 6.90 10.11 -24.08
N ASP A 163 6.63 11.08 -23.20
CA ASP A 163 6.88 12.50 -23.44
C ASP A 163 8.36 12.88 -23.24
N ALA A 164 9.16 12.02 -22.60
CA ALA A 164 10.59 12.27 -22.42
C ALA A 164 11.34 12.02 -23.75
N PRO A 165 12.34 12.87 -24.10
CA PRO A 165 13.20 12.59 -25.23
C PRO A 165 13.91 11.26 -24.99
N GLN A 166 13.52 10.24 -25.76
CA GLN A 166 14.17 8.94 -25.74
C GLN A 166 15.57 9.16 -26.32
N ALA A 167 16.61 9.03 -25.51
CA ALA A 167 17.97 8.98 -26.03
C ALA A 167 18.07 7.72 -26.90
N THR A 168 17.96 7.89 -28.21
CA THR A 168 18.23 6.86 -29.20
C THR A 168 19.67 6.39 -28.95
N THR A 169 19.82 5.18 -28.41
CA THR A 169 21.10 4.47 -28.41
C THR A 169 21.18 3.63 -29.67
#